data_AF-A0A814SRI5-F1
#
_entry.id   AF-A0A814SRI5-F1
#
_cell.length_a   1.000
_cell.length_b   1.000
_cell.length_c   1.000
_cell.angle_alpha   90.00
_cell.angle_beta   90.00
_cell.angle_gamma   90.00
#
_symmetry.space_group_name_H-M   'P 1'
#
loop_
_entity.id
_entity.type
_entity.pdbx_description
1 polymer ?
#
loop_
_entity_poly.entity_id
_entity_poly.type
_entity_poly.pdbx_seq_one_letter_code
_entity_poly.pdbx_strand_id
1 'polypeptide(L)'
;MLLSYTRGIVLGIAASFILVPVILNRAFNFLSFVPRFTNINWHRPSNIRRMINTSYDDNQVFAFPDEGPLVRSYLDVVRDTVCGLTLRTREHTVGFDNSIHPLNIDKRIKGEDWPLIGLTMIGHKRLINIEWALRFVIANQVPGDFIECGVWRGGSSIFARAVLKALNIHDKHVWLADSFQGLPKARTNNDNDGWVKLEYLKVPLEEVQTNFRAFNLLDDHVHFCKGYFVDSLPRCNISQIAVLRMDGDITDLIIVKFCLSVLVHQIKL
;
A
#
# COMPACT_ATOMS: atom_id res chain seq x y z
N MET A 1 41.52 -18.73 2.11
CA MET A 1 40.64 -19.88 1.82
C MET A 1 39.28 -19.56 2.46
N LEU A 2 38.50 -18.57 2.02
CA LEU A 2 37.87 -18.38 0.69
C LEU A 2 37.13 -19.66 0.25
N LEU A 3 35.80 -19.70 0.43
CA LEU A 3 34.80 -19.99 -0.62
C LEU A 3 33.44 -20.47 -0.06
N SER A 4 32.38 -19.88 -0.63
CA SER A 4 31.02 -20.44 -0.86
C SER A 4 30.18 -20.78 0.39
N TYR A 5 29.01 -20.20 0.63
CA TYR A 5 27.82 -20.28 -0.22
C TYR A 5 26.85 -19.14 0.17
N THR A 6 26.72 -18.13 -0.68
CA THR A 6 25.56 -17.22 -0.71
C THR A 6 24.98 -17.23 -2.11
N ARG A 7 24.37 -18.36 -2.48
CA ARG A 7 23.35 -18.43 -3.53
C ARG A 7 22.08 -18.93 -2.87
N GLY A 8 21.26 -17.98 -2.42
CA GLY A 8 19.92 -18.20 -1.89
C GLY A 8 18.97 -17.26 -2.61
N ILE A 9 18.44 -17.75 -3.73
CA ILE A 9 17.16 -17.40 -4.38
C ILE A 9 16.49 -16.14 -3.83
N VAL A 10 16.68 -15.01 -4.53
CA VAL A 10 15.83 -13.82 -4.39
C VAL A 10 14.52 -14.14 -5.12
N LEU A 11 13.56 -14.72 -4.38
CA LEU A 11 12.16 -14.75 -4.81
C LEU A 11 11.60 -13.36 -4.54
N GLY A 12 11.39 -12.62 -5.63
CA GLY A 12 10.82 -11.27 -5.61
C GLY A 12 9.41 -11.28 -5.04
N ILE A 13 9.27 -10.73 -3.85
CA ILE A 13 8.00 -10.22 -3.34
C ILE A 13 8.30 -8.77 -2.97
N ALA A 14 7.70 -7.86 -3.75
CA ALA A 14 7.52 -6.47 -3.43
C ALA A 14 7.12 -6.29 -1.95
N ALA A 15 7.95 -5.61 -1.17
CA ALA A 15 7.64 -5.33 0.23
C ALA A 15 6.74 -4.09 0.33
N SER A 16 5.42 -4.29 0.21
CA SER A 16 4.45 -3.23 0.49
C SER A 16 4.36 -3.01 2.02
N PHE A 17 4.47 -1.77 2.49
CA PHE A 17 4.32 -1.43 3.92
C PHE A 17 3.20 -0.40 4.11
N ILE A 18 2.36 -0.62 5.14
CA ILE A 18 1.45 0.41 5.65
C ILE A 18 2.06 0.99 6.93
N LEU A 19 2.17 2.31 6.99
CA LEU A 19 2.62 3.06 8.15
C LEU A 19 1.47 3.93 8.68
N VAL A 20 1.16 3.76 9.97
CA VAL A 20 0.30 4.66 10.74
C VAL A 20 1.20 5.51 11.64
N PRO A 21 1.32 6.82 11.43
CA PRO A 21 2.24 7.72 12.15
C PRO A 21 2.17 7.64 13.69
N VAL A 22 0.97 7.45 14.23
CA VAL A 22 0.77 7.37 15.69
C VAL A 22 1.44 6.13 16.31
N ILE A 23 1.54 5.03 15.55
CA ILE A 23 2.28 3.83 15.97
C ILE A 23 3.78 4.13 16.04
N LEU A 24 4.31 4.92 15.09
CA LEU A 24 5.71 5.35 15.11
C LEU A 24 6.01 6.27 16.30
N ASN A 25 5.10 7.18 16.69
CA ASN A 25 5.35 8.11 17.79
C ASN A 25 5.44 7.39 19.15
N ARG A 26 4.66 6.31 19.36
CA ARG A 26 4.82 5.43 20.53
C ARG A 26 6.12 4.63 20.52
N ALA A 27 6.61 4.22 19.33
CA ALA A 27 7.91 3.58 19.19
C ALA A 27 9.08 4.57 19.38
N PHE A 28 8.92 5.83 18.94
CA PHE A 28 9.91 6.90 19.08
C PHE A 28 10.05 7.40 20.53
N ASN A 29 8.97 7.41 21.32
CA ASN A 29 9.04 7.67 22.77
C ASN A 29 9.84 6.61 23.54
N PHE A 30 10.14 5.45 22.92
CA PHE A 30 11.06 4.44 23.46
C PHE A 30 12.53 4.67 23.01
N LEU A 31 12.74 5.47 21.96
CA LEU A 31 14.05 5.74 21.34
C LEU A 31 14.66 7.10 21.75
N SER A 32 13.95 7.92 22.51
CA SER A 32 14.44 9.21 23.03
C SER A 32 15.52 9.11 24.12
N PHE A 33 16.14 7.93 24.33
CA PHE A 33 17.20 7.72 25.33
C PHE A 33 18.57 7.29 24.77
N VAL A 34 18.85 7.48 23.47
CA VAL A 34 20.16 7.10 22.89
C VAL A 34 20.84 8.29 22.21
N PRO A 35 22.03 8.75 22.68
CA PRO A 35 22.73 9.87 22.08
C PRO A 35 23.52 9.47 20.82
N ARG A 36 23.51 10.40 19.84
CA ARG A 36 24.38 10.61 18.66
C ARG A 36 24.78 9.38 17.82
N PHE A 37 24.33 9.44 16.56
CA PHE A 37 24.79 8.64 15.42
C PHE A 37 26.31 8.69 15.24
N THR A 38 26.99 7.60 15.60
CA THR A 38 28.14 7.03 14.88
C THR A 38 28.33 5.59 15.36
N ASN A 39 28.36 4.63 14.43
CA ASN A 39 28.62 3.19 14.64
C ASN A 39 27.61 2.42 15.53
N ILE A 40 26.61 1.79 14.89
CA ILE A 40 25.82 0.72 15.54
C ILE A 40 25.98 -0.57 14.74
N ASN A 41 26.63 -1.55 15.37
CA ASN A 41 26.55 -2.96 15.01
C ASN A 41 25.11 -3.44 15.25
N TRP A 42 24.46 -3.95 14.20
CA TRP A 42 23.11 -4.52 14.27
C TRP A 42 23.10 -5.89 14.99
N HIS A 43 23.24 -5.89 16.32
CA HIS A 43 22.80 -7.03 17.12
C HIS A 43 21.30 -6.88 17.43
N ARG A 44 20.51 -7.88 17.00
CA ARG A 44 19.06 -7.98 17.25
C ARG A 44 18.79 -7.89 18.77
N PRO A 45 18.09 -6.85 19.27
CA PRO A 45 17.69 -6.81 20.66
C PRO A 45 16.58 -7.84 20.91
N SER A 46 16.77 -8.68 21.94
CA SER A 46 15.88 -9.75 22.37
C SER A 46 14.51 -9.28 22.90
N ASN A 47 14.26 -7.97 22.97
CA ASN A 47 13.08 -7.39 23.61
C ASN A 47 11.91 -7.07 22.64
N ILE A 48 12.10 -7.16 21.32
CA ILE A 48 11.00 -7.02 20.33
C ILE A 48 10.08 -8.27 20.31
N ARG A 49 10.55 -9.40 20.85
CA ARG A 49 9.78 -10.66 20.89
C ARG A 49 8.51 -10.59 21.74
N ARG A 50 8.39 -9.67 22.69
CA ARG A 50 7.25 -9.66 23.63
C ARG A 50 6.00 -8.91 23.11
N MET A 51 6.13 -8.10 22.05
CA MET A 51 4.97 -7.47 21.39
C MET A 51 4.45 -8.27 20.18
N ILE A 52 5.18 -9.30 19.74
CA ILE A 52 4.85 -10.12 18.55
C ILE A 52 4.39 -11.53 18.96
N ASN A 53 4.40 -11.86 20.26
CA ASN A 53 4.06 -13.19 20.79
C ASN A 53 2.62 -13.31 21.34
N THR A 54 1.67 -12.53 20.84
CA THR A 54 0.27 -12.97 20.85
C THR A 54 0.08 -13.85 19.63
N SER A 55 -0.22 -15.12 19.83
CA SER A 55 -0.64 -16.04 18.77
C SER A 55 -1.59 -15.33 17.82
N TYR A 56 -1.16 -15.07 16.60
CA TYR A 56 -1.98 -14.47 15.56
C TYR A 56 -3.01 -15.53 15.17
N ASP A 57 -4.19 -15.45 15.79
CA ASP A 57 -5.33 -16.24 15.41
C ASP A 57 -5.89 -15.62 14.12
N ASP A 58 -5.73 -16.32 13.00
CA ASP A 58 -6.28 -15.93 11.70
C ASP A 58 -7.81 -15.74 11.73
N ASN A 59 -8.49 -16.17 12.81
CA ASN A 59 -9.94 -16.01 13.02
C ASN A 59 -10.33 -14.83 13.94
N GLN A 60 -9.39 -14.07 14.52
CA GLN A 60 -9.76 -12.83 15.21
C GLN A 60 -10.06 -11.72 14.19
N VAL A 61 -11.31 -11.70 13.72
CA VAL A 61 -11.92 -10.52 13.13
C VAL A 61 -11.91 -9.43 14.21
N PHE A 62 -10.96 -8.50 14.12
CA PHE A 62 -10.90 -7.36 15.04
C PHE A 62 -12.22 -6.59 14.94
N ALA A 63 -13.05 -6.70 15.99
CA ALA A 63 -14.37 -6.12 16.02
C ALA A 63 -14.26 -4.59 16.01
N PHE A 64 -14.49 -3.99 14.85
CA PHE A 64 -14.87 -2.59 14.80
C PHE A 64 -16.31 -2.51 15.29
N PRO A 65 -16.61 -1.67 16.29
CA PRO A 65 -17.97 -1.52 16.76
C PRO A 65 -18.85 -1.03 15.60
N ASP A 66 -19.96 -1.72 15.39
CA ASP A 66 -21.11 -1.25 14.61
C ASP A 66 -20.92 -1.16 13.08
N GLU A 67 -20.56 -2.29 12.45
CA GLU A 67 -20.77 -2.44 11.00
C GLU A 67 -22.18 -2.95 10.74
N GLY A 68 -23.07 -2.06 10.31
CA GLY A 68 -24.33 -2.49 9.71
C GLY A 68 -24.06 -3.50 8.59
N PRO A 69 -24.83 -4.59 8.44
CA PRO A 69 -24.56 -5.69 7.50
C PRO A 69 -24.42 -5.25 6.03
N LEU A 70 -25.03 -4.10 5.69
CA LEU A 70 -24.91 -3.48 4.37
C LEU A 70 -23.53 -2.88 4.10
N VAL A 71 -22.87 -2.28 5.10
CA VAL A 71 -21.50 -1.73 4.95
C VAL A 71 -20.52 -2.87 4.67
N ARG A 72 -20.57 -3.94 5.46
CA ARG A 72 -19.73 -5.13 5.27
C ARG A 72 -19.92 -5.72 3.87
N SER A 73 -21.19 -5.92 3.48
CA SER A 73 -21.54 -6.47 2.16
C SER A 73 -21.05 -5.59 1.01
N TYR A 74 -21.21 -4.26 1.13
CA TYR A 74 -20.68 -3.32 0.15
C TYR A 74 -19.15 -3.43 0.01
N LEU A 75 -18.43 -3.41 1.14
CA LEU A 75 -16.96 -3.49 1.13
C LEU A 75 -16.46 -4.85 0.62
N ASP A 76 -17.13 -5.95 0.95
CA ASP A 76 -16.80 -7.27 0.40
C ASP A 76 -16.96 -7.31 -1.13
N VAL A 77 -18.06 -6.78 -1.66
CA VAL A 77 -18.28 -6.71 -3.12
C VAL A 77 -17.22 -5.83 -3.80
N VAL A 78 -16.90 -4.67 -3.22
CA VAL A 78 -15.86 -3.79 -3.79
C VAL A 78 -14.50 -4.49 -3.76
N ARG A 79 -14.11 -5.08 -2.63
CA ARG A 79 -12.85 -5.82 -2.47
C ARG A 79 -12.71 -6.92 -3.52
N ASP A 80 -13.72 -7.78 -3.62
CA ASP A 80 -13.71 -8.90 -4.56
C ASP A 80 -13.68 -8.41 -6.00
N THR A 81 -14.35 -7.29 -6.31
CA THR A 81 -14.37 -6.69 -7.65
C THR A 81 -13.02 -6.08 -8.03
N VAL A 82 -12.40 -5.29 -7.15
CA VAL A 82 -11.07 -4.71 -7.44
C VAL A 82 -10.00 -5.79 -7.55
N CYS A 83 -10.16 -6.94 -6.88
CA CYS A 83 -9.31 -8.11 -7.08
C CYS A 83 -9.67 -8.96 -8.30
N GLY A 84 -10.71 -8.60 -9.06
CA GLY A 84 -11.19 -9.36 -10.23
C GLY A 84 -11.86 -10.70 -9.90
N LEU A 85 -12.12 -10.98 -8.62
CA LEU A 85 -12.73 -12.23 -8.17
C LEU A 85 -14.24 -12.29 -8.42
N THR A 86 -14.94 -11.17 -8.60
CA THR A 86 -16.36 -11.21 -8.99
C THR A 86 -16.58 -11.73 -10.40
N LEU A 87 -15.58 -11.61 -11.28
CA LEU A 87 -15.64 -12.03 -12.69
C LEU A 87 -15.20 -13.48 -12.92
N ARG A 88 -14.72 -14.18 -11.88
CA ARG A 88 -14.19 -15.57 -11.82
C ARG A 88 -13.82 -16.19 -13.17
N THR A 89 -14.80 -16.60 -13.96
CA THR A 89 -14.64 -17.33 -15.23
C THR A 89 -13.88 -16.56 -16.32
N ARG A 90 -13.81 -15.22 -16.25
CA ARG A 90 -13.03 -14.41 -17.19
C ARG A 90 -11.67 -13.98 -16.64
N GLU A 91 -11.47 -14.12 -15.34
CA GLU A 91 -10.25 -13.69 -14.68
C GLU A 91 -9.15 -14.73 -14.81
N HIS A 92 -7.92 -14.26 -14.98
CA HIS A 92 -6.72 -15.07 -15.15
C HIS A 92 -5.55 -14.46 -14.38
N THR A 93 -4.44 -15.20 -14.33
CA THR A 93 -3.16 -14.73 -13.81
C THR A 93 -2.23 -14.42 -14.99
N VAL A 94 -1.55 -13.27 -14.94
CA VAL A 94 -0.53 -12.86 -15.90
C VAL A 94 0.85 -13.24 -15.37
N GLY A 95 1.63 -13.95 -16.18
CA GLY A 95 3.04 -14.24 -15.91
C GLY A 95 3.94 -13.04 -16.23
N PHE A 96 5.16 -13.04 -15.70
CA PHE A 96 6.14 -11.99 -15.96
C PHE A 96 6.52 -11.87 -17.45
N ASP A 97 6.37 -12.96 -18.20
CA ASP A 97 6.56 -13.06 -19.64
C ASP A 97 5.30 -12.74 -20.46
N ASN A 98 4.26 -12.17 -19.82
CA ASN A 98 2.93 -11.93 -20.36
C ASN A 98 2.14 -13.20 -20.72
N SER A 99 2.57 -14.39 -20.30
CA SER A 99 1.77 -15.61 -20.45
C SER A 99 0.50 -15.54 -19.58
N ILE A 100 -0.58 -16.16 -20.06
CA ILE A 100 -1.87 -16.19 -19.35
C ILE A 100 -2.05 -17.57 -18.73
N HIS A 101 -2.30 -17.60 -17.43
CA HIS A 101 -2.53 -18.82 -16.66
C HIS A 101 -3.93 -18.82 -16.02
N PRO A 102 -4.51 -20.01 -15.76
CA PRO A 102 -5.74 -20.10 -15.00
C PRO A 102 -5.63 -19.40 -13.64
N LEU A 103 -6.71 -18.72 -13.22
CA LEU A 103 -6.78 -18.08 -11.91
C LEU A 103 -6.52 -19.09 -10.79
N ASN A 104 -5.55 -18.76 -9.93
CA ASN A 104 -5.38 -19.42 -8.64
C ASN A 104 -5.93 -18.53 -7.52
N ILE A 105 -7.06 -18.94 -6.92
CA ILE A 105 -7.78 -18.15 -5.92
C ILE A 105 -6.91 -17.88 -4.68
N ASP A 106 -6.18 -18.89 -4.19
CA ASP A 106 -5.34 -18.74 -3.00
C ASP A 106 -4.22 -17.72 -3.21
N LYS A 107 -3.59 -17.75 -4.40
CA LYS A 107 -2.60 -16.74 -4.78
C LYS A 107 -3.24 -15.36 -4.88
N ARG A 108 -4.43 -15.23 -5.47
CA ARG A 108 -5.15 -13.95 -5.57
C ARG A 108 -5.51 -13.37 -4.21
N ILE A 109 -5.97 -14.22 -3.29
CA ILE A 109 -6.29 -13.81 -1.91
C ILE A 109 -5.03 -13.28 -1.19
N LYS A 110 -3.88 -13.91 -1.41
CA LYS A 110 -2.58 -13.48 -0.85
C LYS A 110 -1.94 -12.31 -1.62
N GLY A 111 -2.38 -12.07 -2.86
CA GLY A 111 -1.77 -11.14 -3.81
C GLY A 111 -0.39 -11.59 -4.29
N GLU A 112 -0.25 -12.90 -4.52
CA GLU A 112 0.97 -13.55 -5.02
C GLU A 112 0.90 -13.81 -6.54
N ASP A 113 0.00 -13.11 -7.23
CA ASP A 113 -0.22 -13.22 -8.66
C ASP A 113 -0.59 -11.86 -9.27
N TRP A 114 -0.54 -11.76 -10.60
CA TRP A 114 -0.90 -10.54 -11.32
C TRP A 114 -2.26 -10.71 -12.01
N PRO A 115 -3.25 -9.86 -11.71
CA PRO A 115 -4.57 -9.96 -12.33
C PRO A 115 -4.55 -9.65 -13.82
N LEU A 116 -5.22 -10.45 -14.64
CA LEU A 116 -5.50 -10.05 -16.02
C LEU A 116 -6.44 -8.84 -16.03
N ILE A 117 -7.57 -8.94 -15.32
CA ILE A 117 -8.64 -7.93 -15.32
C ILE A 117 -8.64 -7.08 -14.05
N GLY A 118 -8.38 -7.69 -12.89
CA GLY A 118 -8.41 -7.01 -11.59
C GLY A 118 -7.63 -5.69 -11.57
N LEU A 119 -8.11 -4.77 -10.74
CA LEU A 119 -7.61 -3.39 -10.63
C LEU A 119 -6.57 -3.24 -9.52
N THR A 120 -6.36 -4.29 -8.72
CA THR A 120 -5.25 -4.37 -7.75
C THR A 120 -4.68 -5.78 -7.68
N MET A 121 -3.35 -5.87 -7.55
CA MET A 121 -2.62 -7.14 -7.38
C MET A 121 -2.28 -7.45 -5.92
N ILE A 122 -2.73 -6.63 -4.97
CA ILE A 122 -2.33 -6.74 -3.56
C ILE A 122 -3.10 -7.84 -2.81
N GLY A 123 -4.19 -8.31 -3.39
CA GLY A 123 -5.04 -9.37 -2.83
C GLY A 123 -5.84 -8.94 -1.60
N HIS A 124 -6.69 -9.85 -1.13
CA HIS A 124 -7.61 -9.61 -0.01
C HIS A 124 -6.89 -9.25 1.28
N LYS A 125 -5.82 -9.96 1.61
CA LYS A 125 -5.12 -9.78 2.90
C LYS A 125 -4.63 -8.33 3.07
N ARG A 126 -4.07 -7.74 2.01
CA ARG A 126 -3.57 -6.35 2.06
C ARG A 126 -4.69 -5.33 1.91
N LEU A 127 -5.79 -5.63 1.21
CA LEU A 127 -6.98 -4.77 1.23
C LEU A 127 -7.62 -4.71 2.62
N ILE A 128 -7.77 -5.84 3.30
CA ILE A 128 -8.25 -5.90 4.69
C ILE A 128 -7.34 -5.09 5.63
N ASN A 129 -6.02 -5.11 5.37
CA ASN A 129 -5.08 -4.27 6.12
C ASN A 129 -5.30 -2.76 5.88
N ILE A 130 -5.63 -2.33 4.65
CA ILE A 130 -6.03 -0.94 4.35
C ILE A 130 -7.29 -0.58 5.12
N GLU A 131 -8.33 -1.41 5.06
CA GLU A 131 -9.58 -1.19 5.79
C GLU A 131 -9.32 -1.05 7.29
N TRP A 132 -8.53 -1.96 7.86
CA TRP A 132 -8.15 -1.92 9.26
C TRP A 132 -7.43 -0.61 9.62
N ALA A 133 -6.44 -0.19 8.83
CA ALA A 133 -5.67 1.02 9.09
C ALA A 133 -6.56 2.27 9.06
N LEU A 134 -7.47 2.36 8.08
CA LEU A 134 -8.44 3.44 7.97
C LEU A 134 -9.37 3.49 9.18
N ARG A 135 -9.96 2.36 9.54
CA ARG A 135 -10.86 2.28 10.71
C ARG A 135 -10.13 2.60 12.00
N PHE A 136 -8.88 2.16 12.14
CA PHE A 136 -8.04 2.52 13.28
C PHE A 136 -7.84 4.03 13.39
N VAL A 137 -7.45 4.71 12.31
CA VAL A 137 -7.23 6.17 12.35
C VAL A 137 -8.54 6.94 12.57
N ILE A 138 -9.67 6.44 12.06
CA ILE A 138 -10.99 7.01 12.31
C ILE A 138 -11.37 6.87 13.79
N ALA A 139 -11.30 5.66 14.34
CA ALA A 139 -11.69 5.39 15.73
C ALA A 139 -10.82 6.16 16.74
N ASN A 140 -9.54 6.39 16.41
CA ASN A 140 -8.60 7.14 17.25
C ASN A 140 -8.51 8.63 16.88
N GLN A 141 -9.37 9.13 15.99
CA GLN A 141 -9.40 10.53 15.55
C GLN A 141 -8.03 11.05 15.11
N VAL A 142 -7.23 10.20 14.44
CA VAL A 142 -5.91 10.59 13.95
C VAL A 142 -6.11 11.54 12.76
N PRO A 143 -5.60 12.78 12.83
CA PRO A 143 -5.79 13.76 11.77
C PRO A 143 -4.99 13.40 10.52
N GLY A 144 -5.51 13.83 9.36
CA GLY A 144 -4.89 13.63 8.06
C GLY A 144 -5.52 12.55 7.19
N ASP A 145 -4.94 12.43 6.01
CA ASP A 145 -5.47 11.73 4.85
C ASP A 145 -4.86 10.33 4.65
N PHE A 146 -5.42 9.58 3.71
CA PHE A 146 -4.81 8.36 3.16
C PHE A 146 -4.01 8.72 1.92
N ILE A 147 -2.79 8.20 1.80
CA ILE A 147 -1.99 8.26 0.56
C ILE A 147 -1.44 6.89 0.19
N GLU A 148 -1.53 6.56 -1.10
CA GLU A 148 -0.87 5.42 -1.72
C GLU A 148 0.21 5.90 -2.70
N CYS A 149 1.43 5.39 -2.52
CA CYS A 149 2.57 5.66 -3.39
C CYS A 149 2.90 4.41 -4.22
N GLY A 150 2.47 4.39 -5.49
CA GLY A 150 2.45 3.22 -6.36
C GLY A 150 1.04 2.62 -6.38
N VAL A 151 0.24 2.98 -7.39
CA VAL A 151 -1.20 2.69 -7.42
C VAL A 151 -1.59 1.72 -8.53
N TRP A 152 -0.75 1.57 -9.57
CA TRP A 152 -1.06 0.74 -10.75
C TRP A 152 -2.45 1.09 -11.34
N ARG A 153 -3.38 0.14 -11.43
CA ARG A 153 -4.76 0.34 -11.91
C ARG A 153 -5.67 1.04 -10.89
N GLY A 154 -5.18 1.33 -9.69
CA GLY A 154 -5.85 2.12 -8.65
C GLY A 154 -6.79 1.36 -7.72
N GLY A 155 -6.93 0.04 -7.85
CA GLY A 155 -7.94 -0.74 -7.13
C GLY A 155 -7.85 -0.67 -5.60
N SER A 156 -6.65 -0.54 -5.04
CA SER A 156 -6.43 -0.39 -3.60
C SER A 156 -6.85 0.99 -3.09
N SER A 157 -6.54 2.06 -3.83
CA SER A 157 -7.06 3.41 -3.54
C SER A 157 -8.57 3.53 -3.76
N ILE A 158 -9.15 2.84 -4.76
CA ILE A 158 -10.61 2.72 -4.92
C ILE A 158 -11.22 2.09 -3.66
N PHE A 159 -10.63 1.01 -3.17
CA PHE A 159 -11.09 0.35 -1.95
C PHE A 159 -10.95 1.25 -0.71
N ALA A 160 -9.84 1.99 -0.56
CA ALA A 160 -9.67 2.98 0.50
C ALA A 160 -10.78 4.05 0.47
N ARG A 161 -11.09 4.59 -0.71
CA ARG A 161 -12.19 5.56 -0.90
C ARG A 161 -13.55 4.94 -0.57
N ALA A 162 -13.78 3.68 -0.93
CA ALA A 162 -15.00 2.95 -0.61
C ALA A 162 -15.20 2.80 0.90
N VAL A 163 -14.14 2.47 1.65
CA VAL A 163 -14.17 2.39 3.12
C VAL A 163 -14.59 3.74 3.71
N LEU A 164 -13.96 4.84 3.30
CA LEU A 164 -14.33 6.17 3.80
C LEU A 164 -15.79 6.53 3.47
N LYS A 165 -16.26 6.21 2.25
CA LYS A 165 -17.65 6.47 1.84
C LYS A 165 -18.65 5.67 2.67
N ALA A 166 -18.38 4.38 2.86
CA ALA A 166 -19.28 3.49 3.59
C ALA A 166 -19.41 3.85 5.08
N LEU A 167 -18.36 4.47 5.64
CA LEU A 167 -18.32 4.95 7.01
C LEU A 167 -18.75 6.43 7.15
N ASN A 168 -19.25 7.05 6.07
CA ASN A 168 -19.65 8.46 6.02
C ASN A 168 -18.56 9.43 6.51
N ILE A 169 -17.30 9.16 6.15
CA ILE A 169 -16.17 10.03 6.46
C ILE A 169 -15.98 11.04 5.33
N HIS A 170 -16.06 12.32 5.69
CA HIS A 170 -16.01 13.45 4.76
C HIS A 170 -14.83 14.39 5.01
N ASP A 171 -14.09 14.21 6.10
CA ASP A 171 -12.96 15.05 6.51
C ASP A 171 -11.60 14.43 6.17
N LYS A 172 -11.59 13.34 5.38
CA LYS A 172 -10.38 12.65 4.91
C LYS A 172 -10.41 12.46 3.41
N HIS A 173 -9.26 12.65 2.78
CA HIS A 173 -9.08 12.46 1.35
C HIS A 173 -8.22 11.22 1.04
N VAL A 174 -8.31 10.75 -0.21
CA VAL A 174 -7.51 9.66 -0.78
C VAL A 174 -6.59 10.25 -1.85
N TRP A 175 -5.29 10.15 -1.61
CA TRP A 175 -4.26 10.65 -2.51
C TRP A 175 -3.57 9.50 -3.24
N LEU A 176 -3.51 9.60 -4.56
CA LEU A 176 -2.87 8.63 -5.45
C LEU A 176 -1.59 9.23 -6.01
N ALA A 177 -0.44 8.80 -5.51
CA ALA A 177 0.85 9.17 -6.05
C ALA A 177 1.38 8.05 -6.95
N ASP A 178 1.53 8.37 -8.24
CA ASP A 178 2.07 7.44 -9.23
C ASP A 178 2.64 8.24 -10.41
N SER A 179 3.54 7.61 -11.16
CA SER A 179 4.01 8.15 -12.42
C SER A 179 2.90 8.14 -13.49
N PHE A 180 1.97 7.19 -13.41
CA PHE A 180 0.98 6.85 -14.43
C PHE A 180 1.60 6.53 -15.80
N GLN A 181 2.85 6.06 -15.77
CA GLN A 181 3.65 5.69 -16.95
C GLN A 181 4.61 4.53 -16.64
N GLY A 182 4.37 3.81 -15.54
CA GLY A 182 5.18 2.70 -15.03
C GLY A 182 6.45 3.13 -14.29
N LEU A 183 7.37 2.19 -14.12
CA LEU A 183 8.56 2.39 -13.29
C LEU A 183 9.58 3.33 -13.97
N PRO A 184 10.34 4.13 -13.19
CA PRO A 184 11.42 4.93 -13.75
C PRO A 184 12.53 4.02 -14.29
N LYS A 185 13.30 4.52 -15.26
CA LYS A 185 14.54 3.84 -15.68
C LYS A 185 15.44 3.57 -14.47
N ALA A 186 16.14 2.43 -14.48
CA ALA A 186 17.20 2.14 -13.53
C ALA A 186 18.12 3.35 -13.35
N ARG A 187 18.40 3.72 -12.10
CA ARG A 187 19.32 4.83 -11.78
C ARG A 187 20.73 4.32 -11.52
N THR A 188 20.87 3.04 -11.21
CA THR A 188 22.16 2.37 -10.98
C THR A 188 22.26 1.07 -11.78
N ASN A 189 23.49 0.61 -12.06
CA ASN A 189 23.74 -0.67 -12.73
C ASN A 189 23.27 -1.90 -11.92
N ASN A 190 22.88 -1.72 -10.65
CA ASN A 190 22.34 -2.77 -9.79
C ASN A 190 20.80 -2.83 -9.83
N ASP A 191 20.14 -1.85 -10.45
CA ASP A 191 18.69 -1.84 -10.58
C ASP A 191 18.30 -2.74 -11.77
N ASN A 192 17.36 -3.67 -11.54
CA ASN A 192 16.91 -4.58 -12.57
C ASN A 192 15.98 -3.86 -13.56
N ASP A 193 16.47 -3.60 -14.77
CA ASP A 193 15.73 -2.98 -15.88
C ASP A 193 14.54 -3.80 -16.40
N GLY A 194 14.40 -5.06 -15.98
CA GLY A 194 13.33 -5.95 -16.46
C GLY A 194 11.92 -5.39 -16.25
N TRP A 195 11.71 -4.68 -15.13
CA TRP A 195 10.40 -4.15 -14.74
C TRP A 195 9.98 -2.90 -15.51
N VAL A 196 10.94 -2.09 -15.97
CA VAL A 196 10.71 -0.85 -16.72
C VAL A 196 10.07 -1.13 -18.09
N LYS A 197 10.36 -2.30 -18.65
CA LYS A 197 9.86 -2.74 -19.96
C LYS A 197 8.48 -3.39 -19.90
N LEU A 198 7.94 -3.62 -18.71
CA LEU A 198 6.62 -4.24 -18.56
C LEU A 198 5.52 -3.22 -18.84
N GLU A 199 4.95 -3.28 -20.04
CA GLU A 199 3.75 -2.51 -20.40
C GLU A 199 2.60 -2.76 -19.43
N TYR A 200 2.52 -3.97 -18.83
CA TYR A 200 1.54 -4.32 -17.81
C TYR A 200 1.50 -3.36 -16.60
N LEU A 201 2.65 -2.77 -16.23
CA LEU A 201 2.76 -1.83 -15.11
C LEU A 201 2.54 -0.36 -15.50
N LYS A 202 2.34 -0.08 -16.79
CA LYS A 202 2.13 1.28 -17.31
C LYS A 202 0.63 1.55 -17.47
N VAL A 203 0.04 2.14 -16.44
CA VAL A 203 -1.38 2.51 -16.46
C VAL A 203 -1.52 4.03 -16.49
N PRO A 204 -2.12 4.61 -17.55
CA PRO A 204 -2.30 6.05 -17.66
C PRO A 204 -3.33 6.58 -16.65
N LEU A 205 -3.19 7.85 -16.25
CA LEU A 205 -4.06 8.49 -15.25
C LEU A 205 -5.53 8.42 -15.67
N GLU A 206 -5.80 8.58 -16.97
CA GLU A 206 -7.14 8.56 -17.54
C GLU A 206 -7.82 7.20 -17.35
N GLU A 207 -7.06 6.10 -17.41
CA GLU A 207 -7.54 4.75 -17.10
C GLU A 207 -7.84 4.60 -15.61
N VAL A 208 -6.95 5.05 -14.73
CA VAL A 208 -7.19 5.02 -13.28
C VAL A 208 -8.44 5.83 -12.92
N GLN A 209 -8.61 7.03 -13.47
CA GLN A 209 -9.83 7.82 -13.27
C GLN A 209 -11.08 7.09 -13.79
N THR A 210 -10.99 6.42 -14.93
CA THR A 210 -12.09 5.62 -15.48
C THR A 210 -12.45 4.47 -14.55
N ASN A 211 -11.45 3.81 -13.95
CA ASN A 211 -11.66 2.79 -12.94
C ASN A 211 -12.39 3.36 -11.72
N PHE A 212 -12.00 4.53 -11.19
CA PHE A 212 -12.76 5.18 -10.10
C PHE A 212 -14.20 5.53 -10.47
N ARG A 213 -14.43 6.02 -11.70
CA ARG A 213 -15.78 6.34 -12.20
C ARG A 213 -16.67 5.09 -12.27
N ALA A 214 -16.11 3.94 -12.64
CA ALA A 214 -16.86 2.68 -12.69
C ALA A 214 -17.43 2.24 -11.33
N PHE A 215 -16.82 2.68 -10.22
CA PHE A 215 -17.32 2.43 -8.86
C PHE A 215 -18.16 3.59 -8.30
N ASN A 216 -18.36 4.68 -9.07
CA ASN A 216 -18.96 5.92 -8.60
C ASN A 216 -18.25 6.48 -7.34
N LEU A 217 -16.92 6.45 -7.38
CA LEU A 217 -16.02 6.87 -6.31
C LEU A 217 -15.02 7.95 -6.74
N LEU A 218 -15.12 8.47 -7.98
CA LEU A 218 -14.36 9.65 -8.40
C LEU A 218 -15.11 10.91 -7.95
N ASP A 219 -14.69 11.52 -6.85
CA ASP A 219 -15.26 12.74 -6.28
C ASP A 219 -14.17 13.66 -5.72
N ASP A 220 -14.58 14.79 -5.12
CA ASP A 220 -13.66 15.81 -4.58
C ASP A 220 -12.80 15.31 -3.40
N HIS A 221 -13.03 14.08 -2.92
CA HIS A 221 -12.18 13.42 -1.93
C HIS A 221 -11.06 12.58 -2.54
N VAL A 222 -10.93 12.54 -3.86
CA VAL A 222 -9.89 11.77 -4.58
C VAL A 222 -8.96 12.71 -5.32
N HIS A 223 -7.66 12.65 -4.99
CA HIS A 223 -6.64 13.52 -5.56
C HIS A 223 -5.51 12.71 -6.20
N PHE A 224 -4.95 13.24 -7.31
CA PHE A 224 -3.91 12.56 -8.08
C PHE A 224 -2.61 13.36 -8.10
N CYS A 225 -1.55 12.73 -7.64
CA CYS A 225 -0.18 13.23 -7.66
C CYS A 225 0.57 12.63 -8.85
N LYS A 226 0.33 13.16 -10.05
CA LYS A 226 0.92 12.65 -11.30
C LYS A 226 2.40 13.00 -11.42
N GLY A 227 3.22 11.96 -11.61
CA GLY A 227 4.65 12.06 -11.89
C GLY A 227 5.46 11.14 -10.98
N TYR A 228 6.74 10.94 -11.31
CA TYR A 228 7.65 10.19 -10.44
C TYR A 228 7.73 10.83 -9.06
N PHE A 229 7.86 10.02 -8.00
CA PHE A 229 7.76 10.47 -6.61
C PHE A 229 8.65 11.68 -6.27
N VAL A 230 9.86 11.73 -6.81
CA VAL A 230 10.80 12.85 -6.63
C VAL A 230 10.26 14.18 -7.12
N ASP A 231 9.46 14.15 -8.17
CA ASP A 231 8.92 15.33 -8.82
C ASP A 231 7.52 15.64 -8.29
N SER A 232 6.70 14.62 -8.01
CA SER A 232 5.27 14.80 -7.71
C SER A 232 5.00 15.01 -6.22
N LEU A 233 5.58 14.20 -5.33
CA LEU A 233 5.27 14.23 -3.90
C LEU A 233 5.51 15.61 -3.25
N PRO A 234 6.62 16.33 -3.50
CA PRO A 234 6.83 17.67 -2.93
C PRO A 234 5.81 18.73 -3.37
N ARG A 235 5.09 18.47 -4.47
CA ARG A 235 4.06 19.37 -5.03
C ARG A 235 2.65 18.96 -4.64
N CYS A 236 2.46 17.80 -4.02
CA CYS A 236 1.17 17.37 -3.49
C CYS A 236 0.82 18.23 -2.28
N ASN A 237 -0.34 18.90 -2.33
CA ASN A 237 -0.80 19.76 -1.26
C ASN A 237 -1.46 18.95 -0.12
N ILE A 238 -0.71 18.01 0.45
CA ILE A 238 -1.15 17.15 1.56
C ILE A 238 -0.66 17.78 2.85
N SER A 239 -1.58 18.22 3.70
CA SER A 239 -1.25 18.84 4.98
C SER A 239 -0.81 17.82 6.03
N GLN A 240 -1.54 16.71 6.13
CA GLN A 240 -1.34 15.66 7.13
C GLN A 240 -1.67 14.30 6.53
N ILE A 241 -0.87 13.28 6.86
CA ILE A 241 -1.11 11.89 6.49
C ILE A 241 -1.47 11.11 7.75
N ALA A 242 -2.61 10.41 7.73
CA ALA A 242 -3.02 9.46 8.77
C ALA A 242 -2.63 8.02 8.40
N VAL A 243 -2.71 7.66 7.11
CA VAL A 243 -2.32 6.34 6.60
C VAL A 243 -1.46 6.51 5.36
N LEU A 244 -0.27 5.94 5.41
CA LEU A 244 0.66 5.89 4.29
C LEU A 244 0.80 4.44 3.82
N ARG A 245 0.47 4.18 2.56
CA ARG A 245 0.74 2.90 1.88
C ARG A 245 1.85 3.08 0.86
N MET A 246 2.96 2.38 1.06
CA MET A 246 4.10 2.40 0.13
C MET A 246 4.10 1.11 -0.68
N ASP A 247 4.01 1.24 -2.01
CA ASP A 247 3.95 0.11 -2.95
C ASP A 247 4.64 0.45 -4.28
N GLY A 248 5.75 1.20 -4.20
CA GLY A 248 6.52 1.64 -5.35
C GLY A 248 7.63 0.67 -5.80
N ASP A 249 7.73 -0.51 -5.16
CA ASP A 249 8.67 -1.64 -5.36
C ASP A 249 10.18 -1.36 -5.31
N ILE A 250 10.60 -0.16 -5.69
CA ILE A 250 11.95 0.34 -5.53
C ILE A 250 12.04 0.90 -4.11
N THR A 251 13.15 0.64 -3.41
CA THR A 251 13.48 1.31 -2.15
C THR A 251 13.78 2.78 -2.43
N ASP A 252 12.74 3.54 -2.76
CA ASP A 252 12.90 4.93 -3.08
C ASP A 252 13.04 5.70 -1.76
N LEU A 253 14.29 5.98 -1.40
CA LEU A 253 14.66 6.84 -0.27
C LEU A 253 13.89 8.17 -0.30
N ILE A 254 13.39 8.60 -1.46
CA ILE A 254 12.56 9.80 -1.60
C ILE A 254 11.18 9.60 -0.96
N ILE A 255 10.53 8.44 -1.11
CA ILE A 255 9.26 8.17 -0.43
C ILE A 255 9.51 8.26 1.08
N VAL A 256 10.53 7.56 1.59
CA VAL A 256 10.89 7.61 3.02
C VAL A 256 11.19 9.03 3.49
N LYS A 257 11.96 9.83 2.72
CA LYS A 257 12.26 11.23 3.03
C LYS A 257 11.03 12.13 3.01
N PHE A 258 10.15 11.99 2.01
CA PHE A 258 8.89 12.71 1.94
C PHE A 258 8.04 12.41 3.18
N CYS A 259 7.94 11.14 3.55
CA CYS A 259 7.21 10.70 4.73
C CYS A 259 7.80 11.32 6.00
N LEU A 260 9.12 11.28 6.17
CA LEU A 260 9.79 11.97 7.28
C LEU A 260 9.50 13.47 7.27
N SER A 261 9.46 14.13 6.11
CA SER A 261 9.17 15.56 6.03
C SER A 261 7.74 15.91 6.46
N VAL A 262 6.75 15.10 6.08
CA VAL A 262 5.35 15.28 6.50
C VAL A 262 5.17 14.92 7.97
N LEU A 263 5.74 13.80 8.42
CA LEU A 263 5.71 13.35 9.82
C LEU A 263 6.36 14.37 10.77
N VAL A 264 7.49 14.97 10.39
CA VAL A 264 8.18 15.97 11.21
C VAL A 264 7.34 17.26 11.35
N HIS A 265 6.54 17.62 10.34
CA HIS A 265 5.59 18.73 10.49
C HIS A 265 4.42 18.38 11.41
N GLN A 266 4.00 17.12 11.46
CA GLN A 266 2.94 16.66 12.37
C GLN A 266 3.36 16.61 13.84
N ILE A 267 4.66 16.38 14.14
CA ILE A 267 5.18 16.25 15.52
C ILE A 267 5.55 17.61 16.16
N LYS A 268 5.56 18.70 15.39
CA LYS A 268 5.88 20.06 15.89
C LYS A 268 4.70 20.80 16.54
N LEU A 269 3.59 20.11 16.84
CA LEU A 269 2.45 20.60 17.63
C LEU A 269 2.48 19.98 19.03
#